data_AF-A0A931YPI6-F1
#
_entry.id   AF-A0A931YPI6-F1
#
_cell.length_a   1.000
_cell.length_b   1.000
_cell.length_c   1.000
_cell.angle_alpha   90.00
_cell.angle_beta   90.00
_cell.angle_gamma   90.00
#
_symmetry.space_group_name_H-M   'P 1'
#
loop_
_entity.id
_entity.type
_entity.pdbx_description
1 polymer ?
#
loop_
_entity_poly.entity_id
_entity_poly.type
_entity_poly.pdbx_seq_one_letter_code
_entity_poly.pdbx_strand_id
1 'polypeptide(L)'
;MSKNEYIIPHIQIRKNNPDQSRERILDNEPNHDSLPDELSKKEEYSFESINIQEILSSEHDYIVVGDSGIGKTSLLLWMGKQIALEDKKANYIPLFIQMNDISQINIRNDFLSLLNTRYNLDEYDVKGLRFLFLLDGLDQIGEFGNIQDRLKSKDIFGERNKIILTTRRIGYEWVKKDIENRYEYLQIQPFDKEKIQEYIGRYFNDKRFQAILSQNNELLKVPILLKMVKALLSTGRLSEIKNRASLYEEFIHYLFEEWESAKKGRFSAHTSAIEIQKDLAKLSFHAIENNYLGSFPLEKGYKYIGNDRNRLNDLISWSVTHNLIEKERQRVIAYTHQSFQEYLASQHLKDILFKDNLIIEGLLEKCLEYRRWDETIVFTVGMLVDNEMAKTLIEKIVKYDLYLAGLCLGEFKGKRSKFKGLINELLKNIEKVDALNVLVKIADSELIEKLINLLKNVGGWRAADALGKIGTEKAIDPLIAVLEDKDMDEFVRGGAAYTLCNIFKKLEEVKQDNLFNRIYSLKFDNELKNSLINQIKDVTARRFIKFCNPGKNTKEEII
;
A
#
# COMPACT_ATOMS: atom_id res chain seq x y z
N MET A 1 3.33 -23.08 24.78
CA MET A 1 3.67 -22.62 23.41
C MET A 1 2.37 -22.20 22.74
N SER A 2 2.03 -20.91 22.81
CA SER A 2 0.88 -20.38 22.08
C SER A 2 1.16 -20.54 20.59
N LYS A 3 0.24 -21.19 19.87
CA LYS A 3 0.22 -21.17 18.41
C LYS A 3 0.22 -19.70 18.00
N ASN A 4 1.34 -19.21 17.46
CA ASN A 4 1.32 -18.02 16.63
C ASN A 4 0.55 -18.41 15.38
N GLU A 5 -0.77 -18.35 15.45
CA GLU A 5 -1.62 -18.23 14.28
C GLU A 5 -1.19 -16.92 13.64
N TYR A 6 -0.29 -17.02 12.67
CA TYR A 6 -0.15 -15.99 11.66
C TYR A 6 -1.57 -15.87 11.09
N ILE A 7 -2.24 -14.76 11.41
CA ILE A 7 -3.45 -14.36 10.69
C ILE A 7 -2.94 -14.14 9.26
N ILE A 8 -3.03 -15.20 8.46
CA ILE A 8 -2.89 -15.13 7.02
C ILE A 8 -4.04 -14.23 6.65
N PRO A 9 -3.78 -12.98 6.24
CA PRO A 9 -4.90 -12.23 5.72
C PRO A 9 -5.41 -13.03 4.54
N HIS A 10 -6.73 -13.14 4.41
CA HIS A 10 -7.34 -13.63 3.19
C HIS A 10 -6.93 -12.67 2.06
N ILE A 11 -5.69 -12.82 1.56
CA ILE A 11 -5.06 -11.93 0.61
C ILE A 11 -5.75 -12.26 -0.70
N GLN A 12 -6.75 -11.45 -1.01
CA GLN A 12 -7.38 -11.51 -2.30
C GLN A 12 -6.50 -10.73 -3.28
N ILE A 13 -6.44 -11.25 -4.48
CA ILE A 13 -5.71 -10.65 -5.58
C ILE A 13 -6.69 -10.40 -6.71
N ARG A 14 -6.46 -9.30 -7.44
CA ARG A 14 -7.08 -9.12 -8.75
C ARG A 14 -6.06 -9.43 -9.85
N LYS A 15 -6.53 -10.09 -10.91
CA LYS A 15 -5.85 -10.12 -12.21
C LYS A 15 -6.25 -8.85 -12.98
N ASN A 16 -5.38 -8.40 -13.86
CA ASN A 16 -5.45 -7.18 -14.68
C ASN A 16 -5.03 -5.89 -13.96
N ASN A 17 -4.12 -5.18 -14.63
CA ASN A 17 -3.80 -3.80 -14.31
C ASN A 17 -5.00 -2.94 -14.73
N PRO A 18 -5.65 -2.16 -13.84
CA PRO A 18 -6.73 -1.26 -14.23
C PRO A 18 -6.31 -0.25 -15.31
N ASP A 19 -5.01 -0.09 -15.54
CA ASP A 19 -4.43 0.88 -16.48
C ASP A 19 -4.13 0.31 -17.88
N GLN A 20 -4.23 -1.00 -18.11
CA GLN A 20 -3.98 -1.59 -19.45
C GLN A 20 -5.13 -1.36 -20.45
N SER A 21 -6.33 -1.04 -20.00
CA SER A 21 -7.46 -0.72 -20.91
C SER A 21 -7.40 0.71 -21.51
N ARG A 22 -6.33 1.49 -21.27
CA ARG A 22 -6.28 2.91 -21.63
C ARG A 22 -5.09 3.34 -22.51
N GLU A 23 -4.11 2.48 -22.75
CA GLU A 23 -3.03 2.79 -23.69
C GLU A 23 -3.38 2.29 -25.11
N ARG A 24 -4.29 3.00 -25.79
CA ARG A 24 -4.36 3.08 -27.27
C ARG A 24 -5.28 4.22 -27.71
N ILE A 25 -4.85 5.47 -27.50
CA ILE A 25 -5.12 6.57 -28.44
C ILE A 25 -3.86 7.45 -28.44
N LEU A 26 -2.86 7.05 -29.23
CA LEU A 26 -1.82 7.96 -29.69
C LEU A 26 -2.31 8.56 -31.00
N ASP A 27 -2.18 9.88 -31.10
CA ASP A 27 -2.21 10.70 -32.31
C ASP A 27 -3.38 10.43 -33.27
N ASN A 28 -4.54 11.00 -32.95
CA ASN A 28 -5.40 11.67 -33.93
C ASN A 28 -6.38 12.55 -33.15
N GLU A 29 -6.60 13.79 -33.60
CA GLU A 29 -7.71 14.62 -33.13
C GLU A 29 -9.00 13.79 -33.13
N PRO A 30 -9.82 13.81 -32.07
CA PRO A 30 -11.02 13.01 -32.06
C PRO A 30 -11.99 13.60 -33.08
N ASN A 31 -12.18 12.89 -34.20
CA ASN A 31 -13.36 13.04 -35.03
C ASN A 31 -14.57 12.83 -34.12
N HIS A 32 -15.33 13.91 -33.92
CA HIS A 32 -16.70 13.85 -33.43
C HIS A 32 -17.51 13.08 -34.48
N ASP A 33 -17.61 11.78 -34.30
CA ASP A 33 -18.76 10.92 -34.59
C ASP A 33 -18.26 9.48 -34.69
N SER A 34 -18.72 8.67 -33.73
CA SER A 34 -18.54 7.21 -33.60
C SER A 34 -17.17 6.67 -33.12
N LEU A 35 -17.19 5.99 -31.97
CA LEU A 35 -16.20 5.02 -31.47
C LEU A 35 -16.92 4.11 -30.42
N PRO A 36 -16.47 2.86 -30.22
CA PRO A 36 -17.20 1.65 -30.64
C PRO A 36 -17.99 0.99 -29.49
N ASP A 37 -18.91 0.08 -29.84
CA ASP A 37 -19.74 -0.76 -28.96
C ASP A 37 -18.97 -1.60 -27.90
N GLU A 38 -17.64 -1.53 -27.87
CA GLU A 38 -16.75 -2.23 -26.92
C GLU A 38 -16.78 -1.67 -25.49
N LEU A 39 -17.39 -0.50 -25.24
CA LEU A 39 -17.57 0.02 -23.88
C LEU A 39 -18.63 -0.75 -23.06
N SER A 40 -19.41 -1.63 -23.70
CA SER A 40 -20.47 -2.45 -23.08
C SER A 40 -19.99 -3.79 -22.51
N LYS A 41 -18.72 -4.19 -22.74
CA LYS A 41 -18.12 -5.37 -22.12
C LYS A 41 -16.98 -4.94 -21.20
N LYS A 42 -17.28 -4.68 -19.94
CA LYS A 42 -16.25 -4.44 -18.91
C LYS A 42 -16.40 -5.41 -17.76
N GLU A 43 -15.38 -6.26 -17.66
CA GLU A 43 -15.16 -7.30 -16.67
C GLU A 43 -15.45 -6.80 -15.24
N GLU A 44 -16.21 -7.60 -14.49
CA GLU A 44 -16.45 -7.37 -13.07
C GLU A 44 -15.13 -7.41 -12.30
N TYR A 45 -14.71 -6.26 -11.78
CA TYR A 45 -13.53 -6.15 -10.93
C TYR A 45 -13.83 -6.75 -9.55
N SER A 46 -13.66 -8.06 -9.42
CA SER A 46 -13.74 -8.78 -8.15
C SER A 46 -12.33 -9.16 -7.68
N PHE A 47 -12.07 -9.01 -6.38
CA PHE A 47 -10.86 -9.54 -5.77
C PHE A 47 -11.11 -11.01 -5.46
N GLU A 48 -10.25 -11.90 -5.95
CA GLU A 48 -10.42 -13.35 -5.84
C GLU A 48 -9.40 -13.96 -4.87
N SER A 49 -9.74 -15.11 -4.29
CA SER A 49 -8.78 -15.87 -3.50
C SER A 49 -7.72 -16.46 -4.42
N ILE A 50 -6.45 -16.34 -4.04
CA ILE A 50 -5.34 -16.85 -4.86
C ILE A 50 -5.44 -18.36 -5.00
N ASN A 51 -5.54 -18.82 -6.24
CA ASN A 51 -5.38 -20.23 -6.57
C ASN A 51 -3.93 -20.53 -6.91
N ILE A 52 -3.20 -21.13 -5.97
CA ILE A 52 -1.78 -21.48 -6.15
C ILE A 52 -1.61 -22.47 -7.31
N GLN A 53 -2.52 -23.44 -7.47
CA GLN A 53 -2.41 -24.44 -8.54
C GLN A 53 -2.57 -23.79 -9.92
N GLU A 54 -3.50 -22.84 -10.04
CA GLU A 54 -3.66 -22.06 -11.27
C GLU A 54 -2.38 -21.28 -11.59
N ILE A 55 -1.83 -20.56 -10.59
CA ILE A 55 -0.56 -19.85 -10.71
C ILE A 55 0.53 -20.81 -11.16
N LEU A 56 0.69 -21.98 -10.54
CA LEU A 56 1.74 -22.94 -10.90
C LEU A 56 1.54 -23.56 -12.29
N SER A 57 0.30 -23.67 -12.78
CA SER A 57 -0.03 -24.22 -14.10
C SER A 57 0.04 -23.21 -15.24
N SER A 58 0.05 -21.91 -14.95
CA SER A 58 0.16 -20.85 -15.95
C SER A 58 1.54 -20.81 -16.61
N GLU A 59 1.59 -20.39 -17.87
CA GLU A 59 2.84 -20.13 -18.61
C GLU A 59 3.49 -18.80 -18.21
N HIS A 60 2.72 -17.87 -17.63
CA HIS A 60 3.22 -16.55 -17.21
C HIS A 60 3.94 -16.59 -15.87
N ASP A 61 4.93 -15.72 -15.72
CA ASP A 61 5.45 -15.33 -14.41
C ASP A 61 4.49 -14.29 -13.78
N TYR A 62 4.69 -13.92 -12.52
CA TYR A 62 3.75 -13.03 -11.82
C TYR A 62 4.46 -11.86 -11.16
N ILE A 63 3.82 -10.69 -11.19
CA ILE A 63 4.25 -9.51 -10.42
C ILE A 63 3.14 -9.03 -9.49
N VAL A 64 3.43 -9.08 -8.19
CA VAL A 64 2.55 -8.68 -7.11
C VAL A 64 2.87 -7.25 -6.70
N VAL A 65 1.94 -6.35 -7.01
CA VAL A 65 2.04 -4.93 -6.73
C VAL A 65 1.18 -4.55 -5.54
N GLY A 66 1.73 -3.71 -4.66
CA GLY A 66 0.98 -3.24 -3.50
C GLY A 66 1.71 -2.18 -2.71
N ASP A 67 0.98 -1.40 -1.93
CA ASP A 67 1.53 -0.30 -1.15
C ASP A 67 2.44 -0.81 -0.01
N SER A 68 3.21 0.09 0.60
CA SER A 68 4.07 -0.25 1.73
C SER A 68 3.24 -0.81 2.89
N GLY A 69 3.66 -1.93 3.49
CA GLY A 69 2.96 -2.52 4.64
C GLY A 69 1.78 -3.42 4.31
N ILE A 70 1.41 -3.56 3.04
CA ILE A 70 0.18 -4.28 2.63
C ILE A 70 0.26 -5.82 2.78
N GLY A 71 1.46 -6.37 2.99
CA GLY A 71 1.66 -7.81 3.17
C GLY A 71 2.24 -8.58 1.98
N LYS A 72 2.95 -7.91 1.05
CA LYS A 72 3.63 -8.54 -0.10
C LYS A 72 4.58 -9.68 0.29
N THR A 73 5.50 -9.41 1.21
CA THR A 73 6.44 -10.42 1.74
C THR A 73 5.69 -11.57 2.43
N SER A 74 4.68 -11.24 3.25
CA SER A 74 3.85 -12.23 3.93
C SER A 74 3.12 -13.15 2.94
N LEU A 75 2.66 -12.59 1.82
CA LEU A 75 2.04 -13.36 0.75
C LEU A 75 3.02 -14.36 0.15
N LEU A 76 4.21 -13.92 -0.26
CA LEU A 76 5.22 -14.80 -0.85
C LEU A 76 5.58 -15.94 0.09
N LEU A 77 5.86 -15.62 1.36
CA LEU A 77 6.20 -16.63 2.36
C LEU A 77 5.04 -17.60 2.61
N TRP A 78 3.80 -17.11 2.60
CA TRP A 78 2.62 -17.96 2.70
C TRP A 78 2.49 -18.90 1.49
N MET A 79 2.62 -18.39 0.27
CA MET A 79 2.57 -19.20 -0.96
C MET A 79 3.65 -20.27 -0.96
N GLY A 80 4.90 -19.89 -0.65
CA GLY A 80 6.00 -20.84 -0.53
C GLY A 80 5.75 -21.91 0.52
N LYS A 81 5.20 -21.54 1.68
CA LYS A 81 4.81 -22.49 2.71
C LYS A 81 3.71 -23.45 2.24
N GLN A 82 2.66 -22.97 1.56
CA GLN A 82 1.60 -23.84 1.06
C GLN A 82 2.15 -24.88 0.09
N ILE A 83 2.98 -24.45 -0.86
CA ILE A 83 3.60 -25.35 -1.85
C ILE A 83 4.52 -26.37 -1.17
N ALA A 84 5.33 -25.93 -0.20
CA ALA A 84 6.20 -26.83 0.55
C ALA A 84 5.41 -27.89 1.36
N LEU A 85 4.19 -27.57 1.80
CA LEU A 85 3.30 -28.50 2.51
C LEU A 85 2.61 -29.52 1.58
N GLU A 86 2.59 -29.29 0.26
CA GLU A 86 2.07 -30.26 -0.73
C GLU A 86 3.04 -31.43 -1.01
N ASP A 87 4.25 -31.37 -0.44
CA ASP A 87 5.30 -32.41 -0.50
C ASP A 87 5.52 -32.94 -1.94
N LYS A 88 5.53 -34.27 -2.15
CA LYS A 88 5.83 -34.92 -3.44
C LYS A 88 4.87 -34.61 -4.60
N LYS A 89 3.78 -33.88 -4.35
CA LYS A 89 2.83 -33.45 -5.40
C LYS A 89 3.21 -32.10 -6.01
N ALA A 90 4.09 -31.34 -5.36
CA ALA A 90 4.50 -30.03 -5.85
C ALA A 90 5.44 -30.16 -7.05
N ASN A 91 5.06 -29.56 -8.18
CA ASN A 91 5.89 -29.50 -9.38
C ASN A 91 7.07 -28.51 -9.26
N TYR A 92 7.09 -27.70 -8.21
CA TYR A 92 8.07 -26.64 -8.00
C TYR A 92 8.55 -26.61 -6.54
N ILE A 93 9.85 -26.37 -6.36
CA ILE A 93 10.46 -26.11 -5.05
C ILE A 93 10.47 -24.58 -4.83
N PRO A 94 9.78 -24.06 -3.81
CA PRO A 94 9.72 -22.63 -3.55
C PRO A 94 11.03 -22.14 -2.89
N LEU A 95 11.65 -21.13 -3.49
CA LEU A 95 12.85 -20.47 -2.96
C LEU A 95 12.59 -18.97 -2.79
N PHE A 96 12.68 -18.49 -1.55
CA PHE A 96 12.50 -17.06 -1.23
C PHE A 96 13.81 -16.29 -1.39
N ILE A 97 13.83 -15.20 -2.14
CA ILE A 97 15.08 -14.43 -2.35
C ILE A 97 14.74 -12.94 -2.28
N GLN A 98 15.50 -12.19 -1.48
CA GLN A 98 15.37 -10.73 -1.51
C GLN A 98 16.01 -10.19 -2.78
N MET A 99 15.36 -9.24 -3.44
CA MET A 99 15.89 -8.66 -4.68
C MET A 99 17.26 -8.00 -4.50
N ASN A 100 17.54 -7.47 -3.31
CA ASN A 100 18.86 -6.92 -2.97
C ASN A 100 19.98 -7.95 -3.11
N ASP A 101 19.74 -9.22 -2.76
CA ASP A 101 20.76 -10.29 -2.80
C ASP A 101 21.18 -10.66 -4.23
N ILE A 102 20.30 -10.42 -5.19
CA ILE A 102 20.52 -10.76 -6.61
C ILE A 102 20.77 -9.53 -7.49
N SER A 103 20.58 -8.32 -6.96
CA SER A 103 20.71 -7.07 -7.72
C SER A 103 22.08 -6.88 -8.38
N GLN A 104 23.14 -7.35 -7.72
CA GLN A 104 24.53 -7.23 -8.19
C GLN A 104 25.02 -8.47 -8.94
N ILE A 105 24.21 -9.53 -9.02
CA ILE A 105 24.61 -10.80 -9.63
C ILE A 105 24.58 -10.66 -11.16
N ASN A 106 25.75 -10.80 -11.78
CA ASN A 106 25.89 -10.52 -13.19
C ASN A 106 25.84 -11.74 -14.12
N ILE A 107 26.21 -12.90 -13.59
CA ILE A 107 26.33 -14.14 -14.36
C ILE A 107 25.62 -15.28 -13.62
N ARG A 108 25.19 -16.29 -14.39
CA ARG A 108 24.48 -17.46 -13.85
C ARG A 108 25.28 -18.20 -12.77
N ASN A 109 26.61 -18.27 -12.89
CA ASN A 109 27.46 -18.95 -11.91
C ASN A 109 27.42 -18.30 -10.53
N ASP A 110 27.35 -16.98 -10.46
CA ASP A 110 27.24 -16.24 -9.20
C ASP A 110 25.85 -16.48 -8.57
N PHE A 111 24.81 -16.57 -9.39
CA PHE A 111 23.48 -16.97 -8.93
C PHE A 111 23.47 -18.40 -8.38
N LEU A 112 24.12 -19.36 -9.05
CA LEU A 112 24.27 -20.72 -8.54
C LEU A 112 25.06 -20.76 -7.23
N SER A 113 26.10 -19.93 -7.10
CA SER A 113 26.86 -19.79 -5.86
C SER A 113 25.98 -19.26 -4.71
N LEU A 114 25.10 -18.28 -4.98
CA LEU A 114 24.11 -17.81 -4.02
C LEU A 114 23.17 -18.95 -3.59
N LEU A 115 22.63 -19.72 -4.55
CA LEU A 115 21.73 -20.85 -4.24
C LEU A 115 22.43 -21.92 -3.42
N ASN A 116 23.67 -22.27 -3.75
CA ASN A 116 24.46 -23.21 -2.96
C ASN A 116 24.70 -22.68 -1.55
N THR A 117 25.15 -21.44 -1.42
CA THR A 117 25.44 -20.83 -0.11
C THR A 117 24.20 -20.71 0.77
N ARG A 118 23.04 -20.36 0.19
CA ARG A 118 21.81 -20.08 0.95
C ARG A 118 20.95 -21.32 1.18
N TYR A 119 20.92 -22.23 0.21
CA TYR A 119 20.01 -23.38 0.17
C TYR A 119 20.70 -24.74 0.09
N ASN A 120 22.04 -24.78 -0.01
CA ASN A 120 22.82 -26.00 -0.19
C ASN A 120 22.37 -26.80 -1.43
N LEU A 121 22.08 -26.08 -2.52
CA LEU A 121 21.71 -26.63 -3.82
C LEU A 121 22.92 -26.60 -4.75
N ASP A 122 23.30 -27.76 -5.29
CA ASP A 122 24.39 -27.84 -6.26
C ASP A 122 23.91 -27.65 -7.72
N GLU A 123 24.84 -27.68 -8.68
CA GLU A 123 24.48 -27.50 -10.09
C GLU A 123 23.60 -28.65 -10.64
N TYR A 124 23.74 -29.87 -10.11
CA TYR A 124 22.92 -31.01 -10.49
C TYR A 124 21.50 -30.85 -9.98
N ASP A 125 21.31 -30.42 -8.73
CA ASP A 125 20.01 -30.09 -8.16
C ASP A 125 19.32 -29.01 -9.01
N VAL A 126 20.06 -27.94 -9.32
CA VAL A 126 19.52 -26.83 -10.10
C VAL A 126 19.16 -27.24 -11.53
N LYS A 127 19.82 -28.27 -12.10
CA LYS A 127 19.51 -28.89 -13.41
C LYS A 127 18.49 -30.03 -13.35
N GLY A 128 18.23 -30.62 -12.20
CA GLY A 128 17.24 -31.70 -12.03
C GLY A 128 15.85 -31.21 -11.61
N LEU A 129 15.78 -30.09 -10.90
CA LEU A 129 14.57 -29.64 -10.19
C LEU A 129 13.97 -28.36 -10.77
N ARG A 130 12.64 -28.21 -10.69
CA ARG A 130 11.95 -26.97 -11.03
C ARG A 130 11.78 -26.12 -9.79
N PHE A 131 12.04 -24.84 -9.89
CA PHE A 131 11.97 -23.89 -8.78
C PHE A 131 10.91 -22.83 -9.02
N LEU A 132 10.22 -22.45 -7.94
CA LEU A 132 9.43 -21.24 -7.88
C LEU A 132 10.25 -20.19 -7.11
N PHE A 133 10.80 -19.22 -7.83
CA PHE A 133 11.51 -18.10 -7.22
C PHE A 133 10.51 -17.06 -6.73
N LEU A 134 10.46 -16.90 -5.40
CA LEU A 134 9.67 -15.91 -4.70
C LEU A 134 10.58 -14.71 -4.42
N LEU A 135 10.57 -13.75 -5.34
CA LEU A 135 11.48 -12.61 -5.35
C LEU A 135 10.82 -11.42 -4.65
N ASP A 136 11.39 -10.96 -3.53
CA ASP A 136 10.79 -9.91 -2.71
C ASP A 136 11.49 -8.56 -2.84
N GLY A 137 10.72 -7.51 -3.10
CA GLY A 137 11.14 -6.11 -2.97
C GLY A 137 11.93 -5.55 -4.15
N LEU A 138 11.41 -5.64 -5.38
CA LEU A 138 12.01 -4.97 -6.54
C LEU A 138 12.24 -3.47 -6.31
N ASP A 139 11.35 -2.82 -5.55
CA ASP A 139 11.47 -1.41 -5.18
C ASP A 139 12.60 -1.09 -4.20
N GLN A 140 13.22 -2.11 -3.61
CA GLN A 140 14.29 -1.96 -2.62
C GLN A 140 15.69 -1.87 -3.26
N ILE A 141 15.78 -2.14 -4.56
CA ILE A 141 17.04 -2.14 -5.29
C ILE A 141 17.43 -0.68 -5.58
N GLY A 142 18.60 -0.27 -5.11
CA GLY A 142 19.04 1.11 -5.25
C GLY A 142 19.66 1.48 -6.60
N GLU A 143 20.16 0.52 -7.38
CA GLU A 143 20.58 0.70 -8.77
C GLU A 143 19.98 -0.42 -9.63
N PHE A 144 19.20 -0.06 -10.65
CA PHE A 144 18.52 -1.05 -11.49
C PHE A 144 19.46 -1.93 -12.30
N GLY A 145 20.74 -1.55 -12.45
CA GLY A 145 21.74 -2.33 -13.19
C GLY A 145 21.14 -2.94 -14.46
N ASN A 146 21.28 -4.27 -14.60
CA ASN A 146 20.65 -5.05 -15.67
C ASN A 146 19.46 -5.90 -15.16
N ILE A 147 18.82 -5.54 -14.03
CA ILE A 147 17.75 -6.38 -13.45
C ILE A 147 16.54 -6.48 -14.37
N GLN A 148 16.24 -5.42 -15.12
CA GLN A 148 15.19 -5.39 -16.14
C GLN A 148 15.44 -6.46 -17.22
N ASP A 149 16.66 -6.49 -17.76
CA ASP A 149 17.08 -7.48 -18.76
C ASP A 149 17.03 -8.90 -18.21
N ARG A 150 17.37 -9.10 -16.93
CA ARG A 150 17.35 -10.42 -16.28
C ARG A 150 15.93 -10.91 -16.01
N LEU A 151 15.05 -10.04 -15.54
CA LEU A 151 13.64 -10.38 -15.33
C LEU A 151 12.96 -10.69 -16.66
N LYS A 152 13.32 -9.96 -17.73
CA LYS A 152 12.82 -10.17 -19.09
C LYS A 152 13.35 -11.45 -19.73
N SER A 153 14.68 -11.67 -19.69
CA SER A 153 15.35 -12.81 -20.34
C SER A 153 15.31 -14.10 -19.53
N LYS A 154 15.12 -14.01 -18.21
CA LYS A 154 15.15 -15.15 -17.27
C LYS A 154 16.45 -15.94 -17.34
N ASP A 155 17.54 -15.34 -17.79
CA ASP A 155 18.83 -15.97 -18.08
C ASP A 155 19.45 -16.66 -16.85
N ILE A 156 19.48 -15.96 -15.71
CA ILE A 156 20.04 -16.48 -14.45
C ILE A 156 19.08 -17.47 -13.78
N PHE A 157 17.77 -17.27 -13.94
CA PHE A 157 16.74 -18.09 -13.29
C PHE A 157 16.47 -19.39 -14.06
N GLY A 158 16.57 -19.39 -15.39
CA GLY A 158 16.25 -20.50 -16.27
C GLY A 158 14.75 -20.60 -16.63
N GLU A 159 14.48 -20.87 -17.91
CA GLU A 159 13.14 -20.85 -18.53
C GLU A 159 12.11 -21.77 -17.86
N ARG A 160 12.52 -22.96 -17.42
CA ARG A 160 11.62 -23.94 -16.78
C ARG A 160 11.13 -23.57 -15.38
N ASN A 161 11.82 -22.63 -14.75
CA ASN A 161 11.50 -22.19 -13.39
C ASN A 161 10.41 -21.13 -13.45
N LYS A 162 9.75 -20.83 -12.34
CA LYS A 162 8.69 -19.82 -12.29
C LYS A 162 9.08 -18.69 -11.35
N ILE A 163 8.64 -17.47 -11.64
CA ILE A 163 8.96 -16.29 -10.84
C ILE A 163 7.66 -15.65 -10.34
N ILE A 164 7.63 -15.32 -9.05
CA ILE A 164 6.67 -14.39 -8.46
C ILE A 164 7.48 -13.27 -7.83
N LEU A 165 7.34 -12.07 -8.37
CA LEU A 165 8.06 -10.88 -7.96
C LEU A 165 7.13 -9.96 -7.17
N THR A 166 7.59 -9.35 -6.08
CA THR A 166 6.83 -8.29 -5.41
C THR A 166 7.45 -6.92 -5.62
N THR A 167 6.61 -5.90 -5.66
CA THR A 167 7.06 -4.51 -5.73
C THR A 167 6.03 -3.51 -5.22
N ARG A 168 6.48 -2.30 -4.88
CA ARG A 168 5.58 -1.14 -4.75
C ARG A 168 5.12 -0.66 -6.13
N ARG A 169 4.04 0.14 -6.19
CA ARG A 169 3.53 0.71 -7.45
C ARG A 169 4.61 1.40 -8.26
N ILE A 170 5.43 2.21 -7.59
CA ILE A 170 6.55 2.92 -8.24
C ILE A 170 7.54 1.91 -8.86
N GLY A 171 7.84 0.82 -8.17
CA GLY A 171 8.73 -0.20 -8.70
C GLY A 171 8.15 -0.98 -9.88
N TYR A 172 6.83 -1.15 -9.93
CA TYR A 172 6.15 -1.69 -11.11
C TYR A 172 6.29 -0.75 -12.31
N GLU A 173 6.08 0.55 -12.13
CA GLU A 173 6.20 1.54 -13.21
C GLU A 173 7.58 1.53 -13.89
N TRP A 174 8.63 1.21 -13.13
CA TRP A 174 9.99 1.11 -13.65
C TRP A 174 10.22 -0.05 -14.60
N VAL A 175 9.46 -1.13 -14.47
CA VAL A 175 9.69 -2.38 -15.23
C VAL A 175 8.53 -2.74 -16.14
N LYS A 176 7.36 -2.08 -16.00
CA LYS A 176 6.11 -2.49 -16.66
C LYS A 176 6.29 -2.74 -18.16
N LYS A 177 7.02 -1.86 -18.86
CA LYS A 177 7.27 -1.98 -20.32
C LYS A 177 8.14 -3.19 -20.69
N ASP A 178 9.05 -3.58 -19.80
CA ASP A 178 9.99 -4.69 -20.05
C ASP A 178 9.38 -6.05 -19.75
N ILE A 179 8.36 -6.09 -18.88
CA ILE A 179 7.80 -7.34 -18.36
C ILE A 179 6.36 -7.63 -18.84
N GLU A 180 5.71 -6.70 -19.54
CA GLU A 180 4.27 -6.72 -19.87
C GLU A 180 3.78 -8.02 -20.55
N ASN A 181 4.63 -8.65 -21.36
CA ASN A 181 4.26 -9.85 -22.12
C ASN A 181 4.53 -11.17 -21.37
N ARG A 182 5.23 -11.12 -20.23
CA ARG A 182 5.72 -12.31 -19.52
C ARG A 182 5.16 -12.41 -18.10
N TYR A 183 4.90 -11.28 -17.46
CA TYR A 183 4.45 -11.21 -16.08
C TYR A 183 2.98 -10.79 -16.02
N GLU A 184 2.15 -11.65 -15.47
CA GLU A 184 0.79 -11.29 -15.11
C GLU A 184 0.78 -10.38 -13.88
N TYR A 185 0.04 -9.27 -13.98
CA TYR A 185 -0.13 -8.31 -12.89
C TYR A 185 -1.11 -8.83 -11.84
N LEU A 186 -0.68 -8.76 -10.58
CA LEU A 186 -1.47 -9.07 -9.41
C LEU A 186 -1.45 -7.89 -8.43
N GLN A 187 -2.60 -7.46 -7.91
CA GLN A 187 -2.64 -6.47 -6.82
C GLN A 187 -3.16 -7.09 -5.53
N ILE A 188 -2.45 -6.87 -4.42
CA ILE A 188 -2.94 -7.23 -3.08
C ILE A 188 -4.09 -6.30 -2.68
N GLN A 189 -5.20 -6.91 -2.26
CA GLN A 189 -6.32 -6.20 -1.66
C GLN A 189 -5.94 -5.63 -0.28
N PRO A 190 -6.17 -4.33 -0.02
CA PRO A 190 -6.14 -3.78 1.34
C PRO A 190 -7.15 -4.46 2.25
N PHE A 191 -6.96 -4.41 3.58
CA PHE A 191 -7.94 -5.00 4.49
C PHE A 191 -9.30 -4.32 4.34
N ASP A 192 -10.33 -5.15 4.21
CA ASP A 192 -11.73 -4.76 4.33
C ASP A 192 -12.15 -4.67 5.80
N LYS A 193 -13.39 -4.26 6.05
CA LYS A 193 -13.94 -4.09 7.40
C LYS A 193 -13.92 -5.40 8.19
N GLU A 194 -14.18 -6.53 7.54
CA GLU A 194 -14.26 -7.85 8.16
C GLU A 194 -12.89 -8.30 8.67
N LYS A 195 -11.86 -8.20 7.83
CA LYS A 195 -10.45 -8.48 8.21
C LYS A 195 -9.95 -7.55 9.29
N ILE A 196 -10.29 -6.26 9.21
CA ILE A 196 -9.94 -5.29 10.25
C ILE A 196 -10.56 -5.73 11.59
N GLN A 197 -11.84 -6.11 11.59
CA GLN A 197 -12.56 -6.56 12.77
C GLN A 197 -11.98 -7.86 13.34
N GLU A 198 -11.70 -8.84 12.49
CA GLU A 198 -11.06 -10.10 12.86
C GLU A 198 -9.69 -9.84 13.52
N TYR A 199 -8.85 -9.04 12.86
CA TYR A 199 -7.50 -8.77 13.32
C TYR A 199 -7.47 -7.99 14.64
N ILE A 200 -8.31 -6.95 14.77
CA ILE A 200 -8.34 -6.11 15.97
C ILE A 200 -9.02 -6.82 17.15
N GLY A 201 -9.93 -7.76 16.86
CA GLY A 201 -10.59 -8.63 17.83
C GLY A 201 -11.36 -7.84 18.88
N ARG A 202 -11.08 -8.12 20.17
CA ARG A 202 -11.78 -7.50 21.31
C ARG A 202 -11.76 -5.97 21.34
N TYR A 203 -10.79 -5.34 20.67
CA TYR A 203 -10.65 -3.89 20.64
C TYR A 203 -11.49 -3.21 19.55
N PHE A 204 -12.25 -3.96 18.75
CA PHE A 204 -13.07 -3.38 17.68
C PHE A 204 -14.03 -2.31 18.22
N ASN A 205 -14.63 -2.52 19.39
CA ASN A 205 -15.54 -1.56 20.02
C ASN A 205 -14.84 -0.54 20.93
N ASP A 206 -13.50 -0.48 20.97
CA ASP A 206 -12.78 0.54 21.73
C ASP A 206 -13.06 1.93 21.14
N LYS A 207 -13.45 2.89 21.98
CA LYS A 207 -13.81 4.25 21.54
C LYS A 207 -12.68 4.93 20.76
N ARG A 208 -11.43 4.68 21.12
CA ARG A 208 -10.25 5.27 20.47
C ARG A 208 -10.03 4.64 19.09
N PHE A 209 -10.21 3.32 18.99
CA PHE A 209 -10.16 2.62 17.70
C PHE A 209 -11.26 3.11 16.76
N GLN A 210 -12.50 3.22 17.26
CA GLN A 210 -13.64 3.73 16.48
C GLN A 210 -13.44 5.17 16.02
N ALA A 211 -12.80 6.02 16.84
CA ALA A 211 -12.42 7.37 16.44
C ALA A 211 -11.45 7.34 15.24
N ILE A 212 -10.40 6.51 15.28
CA ILE A 212 -9.45 6.36 14.16
C ILE A 212 -10.16 5.78 12.93
N LEU A 213 -11.02 4.78 13.11
CA LEU A 213 -11.78 4.17 12.02
C LEU A 213 -12.66 5.20 11.30
N SER A 214 -13.26 6.12 12.04
CA SER A 214 -14.10 7.19 11.47
C SER A 214 -13.31 8.29 10.77
N GLN A 215 -12.11 8.61 11.24
CA GLN A 215 -11.30 9.73 10.74
C GLN A 215 -10.31 9.31 9.66
N ASN A 216 -9.73 8.11 9.77
CA ASN A 216 -8.58 7.63 9.02
C ASN A 216 -8.74 6.14 8.64
N ASN A 217 -9.88 5.75 8.07
CA ASN A 217 -10.15 4.35 7.70
C ASN A 217 -9.06 3.76 6.77
N GLU A 218 -8.58 4.54 5.79
CA GLU A 218 -7.55 4.07 4.84
C GLU A 218 -6.25 3.64 5.53
N LEU A 219 -5.91 4.27 6.66
CA LEU A 219 -4.74 3.90 7.46
C LEU A 219 -4.88 2.48 8.02
N LEU A 220 -6.08 2.13 8.51
CA LEU A 220 -6.36 0.84 9.15
C LEU A 220 -6.42 -0.32 8.16
N LYS A 221 -6.57 -0.03 6.86
CA LYS A 221 -6.51 -1.06 5.81
C LYS A 221 -5.11 -1.62 5.58
N VAL A 222 -4.08 -0.93 6.09
CA VAL A 222 -2.68 -1.36 5.98
C VAL A 222 -2.32 -2.23 7.20
N PRO A 223 -2.02 -3.52 7.02
CA PRO A 223 -1.78 -4.48 8.11
C PRO A 223 -0.74 -4.05 9.14
N ILE A 224 0.40 -3.49 8.71
CA ILE A 224 1.44 -3.05 9.64
C ILE A 224 0.96 -1.91 10.53
N LEU A 225 0.14 -0.99 10.01
CA LEU A 225 -0.40 0.13 10.77
C LEU A 225 -1.48 -0.38 11.73
N LEU A 226 -2.33 -1.31 11.28
CA LEU A 226 -3.31 -1.96 12.15
C LEU A 226 -2.64 -2.75 13.29
N LYS A 227 -1.50 -3.40 13.03
CA LYS A 227 -0.66 -4.05 14.04
C LYS A 227 -0.16 -3.03 15.08
N MET A 228 0.33 -1.88 14.66
CA MET A 228 0.80 -0.81 15.57
C MET A 228 -0.35 -0.29 16.44
N VAL A 229 -1.52 -0.03 15.83
CA VAL A 229 -2.73 0.39 16.56
C VAL A 229 -3.14 -0.67 17.58
N LYS A 230 -3.16 -1.95 17.22
CA LYS A 230 -3.48 -3.06 18.14
C LYS A 230 -2.49 -3.12 19.32
N ALA A 231 -1.20 -2.93 19.06
CA ALA A 231 -0.18 -2.90 20.11
C ALA A 231 -0.41 -1.74 21.09
N LEU A 232 -0.64 -0.53 20.59
CA LEU A 232 -0.92 0.66 21.41
C LEU A 232 -2.24 0.56 22.20
N LEU A 233 -3.28 -0.06 21.62
CA LEU A 233 -4.53 -0.35 22.31
C LEU A 233 -4.32 -1.31 23.49
N SER A 234 -3.46 -2.31 23.30
CA SER A 234 -3.20 -3.33 24.32
C SER A 234 -2.55 -2.78 25.58
N THR A 235 -1.83 -1.66 25.46
CA THR A 235 -1.15 -0.98 26.57
C THR A 235 -1.97 0.17 27.15
N GLY A 236 -3.11 0.49 26.53
CA GLY A 236 -3.95 1.62 26.91
C GLY A 236 -3.38 2.98 26.49
N ARG A 237 -2.31 3.04 25.69
CA ARG A 237 -1.60 4.28 25.34
C ARG A 237 -2.13 5.00 24.11
N LEU A 238 -2.97 4.35 23.30
CA LEU A 238 -3.46 4.94 22.04
C LEU A 238 -4.02 6.35 22.23
N SER A 239 -3.37 7.34 21.61
CA SER A 239 -3.77 8.74 21.60
C SER A 239 -4.46 9.13 20.28
N GLU A 240 -4.69 10.44 20.07
CA GLU A 240 -5.28 10.95 18.84
C GLU A 240 -4.27 10.82 17.67
N ILE A 241 -4.57 9.93 16.72
CA ILE A 241 -3.76 9.74 15.52
C ILE A 241 -4.22 10.70 14.43
N LYS A 242 -3.43 11.76 14.21
CA LYS A 242 -3.73 12.82 13.22
C LYS A 242 -3.38 12.41 11.80
N ASN A 243 -2.29 11.65 11.64
CA ASN A 243 -1.74 11.21 10.36
C ASN A 243 -0.87 9.96 10.56
N ARG A 244 -0.37 9.38 9.47
CA ARG A 244 0.48 8.18 9.56
C ARG A 244 1.73 8.45 10.38
N ALA A 245 2.39 9.60 10.18
CA ALA A 245 3.59 9.95 10.95
C ALA A 245 3.38 9.95 12.48
N SER A 246 2.24 10.43 12.96
CA SER A 246 1.91 10.45 14.40
C SER A 246 1.72 9.05 14.98
N LEU A 247 1.20 8.09 14.20
CA LEU A 247 1.12 6.70 14.64
C LEU A 247 2.52 6.08 14.79
N TYR A 248 3.44 6.36 13.86
CA TYR A 248 4.82 5.90 13.99
C TYR A 248 5.52 6.54 15.19
N GLU A 249 5.31 7.84 15.41
CA GLU A 249 5.85 8.56 16.56
C GLU A 249 5.40 7.92 17.88
N GLU A 250 4.09 7.68 18.03
CA GLU A 250 3.54 7.09 19.24
C GLU A 250 3.99 5.63 19.42
N PHE A 251 4.02 4.84 18.34
CA PHE A 251 4.48 3.46 18.38
C PHE A 251 5.97 3.34 18.72
N ILE A 252 6.83 4.14 18.09
CA ILE A 252 8.27 4.13 18.37
C ILE A 252 8.52 4.61 19.81
N HIS A 253 7.82 5.65 20.27
CA HIS A 253 7.92 6.09 21.66
C HIS A 253 7.53 4.97 22.64
N TYR A 254 6.44 4.26 22.36
CA TYR A 254 6.03 3.08 23.13
C TYR A 254 7.13 2.00 23.23
N LEU A 255 7.79 1.66 22.12
CA LEU A 255 8.88 0.67 22.12
C LEU A 255 10.05 1.10 23.01
N PHE A 256 10.38 2.39 23.02
CA PHE A 256 11.47 2.91 23.85
C PHE A 256 11.12 2.98 25.34
N GLU A 257 9.89 3.36 25.70
CA GLU A 257 9.45 3.42 27.11
C GLU A 257 9.33 2.04 27.77
N GLU A 258 8.83 1.02 27.05
CA GLU A 258 8.79 -0.35 27.59
C GLU A 258 10.18 -0.86 27.93
N TRP A 259 11.16 -0.54 27.08
CA TRP A 259 12.54 -0.93 27.30
C TRP A 259 13.15 -0.28 28.54
N GLU A 260 12.99 1.04 28.73
CA GLU A 260 13.49 1.73 29.92
C GLU A 260 12.88 1.16 31.20
N SER A 261 11.59 0.80 31.15
CA SER A 261 10.88 0.18 32.26
C SER A 261 11.41 -1.22 32.58
N ALA A 262 11.75 -2.02 31.55
CA ALA A 262 12.29 -3.37 31.70
C ALA A 262 13.77 -3.40 32.14
N LYS A 263 14.52 -2.31 31.92
CA LYS A 263 15.97 -2.21 32.20
C LYS A 263 16.36 -1.74 33.59
N LYS A 264 15.41 -1.58 34.53
CA LYS A 264 15.73 -1.37 35.95
C LYS A 264 16.47 -2.59 36.53
N GLY A 265 17.79 -2.65 36.34
CA GLY A 265 18.69 -3.50 37.13
C GLY A 265 19.85 -4.23 36.41
N ARG A 266 19.99 -4.24 35.08
CA ARG A 266 21.11 -4.95 34.41
C ARG A 266 21.55 -4.24 33.11
N PHE A 267 22.87 -4.06 32.96
CA PHE A 267 23.64 -3.33 31.92
C PHE A 267 24.03 -1.88 32.25
N SER A 268 25.27 -1.53 31.85
CA SER A 268 25.97 -0.30 32.16
C SER A 268 25.27 0.97 31.67
N ALA A 269 25.22 1.95 32.56
CA ALA A 269 24.48 3.21 32.51
C ALA A 269 25.00 4.29 31.53
N HIS A 270 25.26 3.98 30.26
CA HIS A 270 25.86 4.98 29.34
C HIS A 270 25.04 5.27 28.08
N THR A 271 23.80 4.79 27.97
CA THR A 271 23.01 5.03 26.76
C THR A 271 21.53 5.14 27.05
N SER A 272 20.97 6.32 26.81
CA SER A 272 19.53 6.57 26.91
C SER A 272 18.78 6.04 25.67
N ALA A 273 17.50 5.75 25.82
CA ALA A 273 16.62 5.41 24.69
C ALA A 273 16.68 6.46 23.57
N ILE A 274 16.76 7.74 23.97
CA ILE A 274 16.86 8.88 23.07
C ILE A 274 18.11 8.81 22.19
N GLU A 275 19.26 8.40 22.74
CA GLU A 275 20.49 8.28 21.96
C GLU A 275 20.43 7.08 21.00
N ILE A 276 19.82 5.96 21.40
CA ILE A 276 19.58 4.82 20.50
C ILE A 276 18.70 5.25 19.33
N GLN A 277 17.61 5.98 19.62
CA GLN A 277 16.73 6.50 18.59
C GLN A 277 17.46 7.42 17.60
N LYS A 278 18.26 8.36 18.11
CA LYS A 278 19.06 9.27 17.28
C LYS A 278 20.06 8.52 16.40
N ASP A 279 20.71 7.49 16.91
CA ASP A 279 21.67 6.73 16.12
C ASP A 279 20.98 5.82 15.10
N LEU A 280 19.83 5.23 15.44
CA LEU A 280 19.00 4.50 14.46
C LEU A 280 18.49 5.43 13.35
N ALA A 281 18.12 6.67 13.68
CA ALA A 281 17.70 7.66 12.71
C ALA A 281 18.84 8.01 11.72
N LYS A 282 20.05 8.28 12.24
CA LYS A 282 21.25 8.52 11.42
C LYS A 282 21.61 7.31 10.55
N LEU A 283 21.62 6.13 11.15
CA LEU A 283 21.91 4.86 10.48
C LEU A 283 20.93 4.62 9.32
N SER A 284 19.64 4.84 9.57
CA SER A 284 18.58 4.72 8.56
C SER A 284 18.79 5.71 7.41
N PHE A 285 19.05 6.97 7.74
CA PHE A 285 19.29 8.03 6.75
C PHE A 285 20.47 7.70 5.84
N HIS A 286 21.63 7.36 6.41
CA HIS A 286 22.82 7.04 5.62
C HIS A 286 22.67 5.77 4.79
N ALA A 287 21.91 4.78 5.27
CA ALA A 287 21.56 3.62 4.47
C ALA A 287 20.77 4.03 3.21
N ILE A 288 19.72 4.85 3.34
CA ILE A 288 18.95 5.34 2.19
C ILE A 288 19.83 6.18 1.26
N GLU A 289 20.67 7.06 1.81
CA GLU A 289 21.64 7.88 1.05
C GLU A 289 22.60 7.03 0.20
N ASN A 290 22.95 5.84 0.68
CA ASN A 290 23.83 4.89 0.00
C ASN A 290 23.04 3.80 -0.74
N ASN A 291 21.81 4.08 -1.17
CA ASN A 291 21.02 3.20 -2.04
C ASN A 291 20.58 1.88 -1.36
N TYR A 292 20.45 1.87 -0.03
CA TYR A 292 19.96 0.74 0.72
C TYR A 292 18.57 1.00 1.31
N LEU A 293 17.54 0.36 0.73
CA LEU A 293 16.16 0.37 1.22
C LEU A 293 15.81 -0.99 1.82
N GLY A 294 15.17 -0.99 2.99
CA GLY A 294 14.78 -2.19 3.74
C GLY A 294 15.93 -2.89 4.45
N SER A 295 17.12 -2.97 3.84
CA SER A 295 18.26 -3.70 4.39
C SER A 295 19.60 -3.14 3.89
N PHE A 296 20.68 -3.27 4.69
CA PHE A 296 22.02 -2.86 4.30
C PHE A 296 23.12 -3.71 4.96
N PRO A 297 24.34 -3.80 4.38
CA PRO A 297 25.44 -4.57 4.97
C PRO A 297 25.83 -4.06 6.37
N LEU A 298 26.03 -4.99 7.31
CA LEU A 298 26.44 -4.71 8.70
C LEU A 298 27.72 -3.85 8.74
N GLU A 299 28.64 -4.10 7.81
CA GLU A 299 29.90 -3.41 7.70
C GLU A 299 29.79 -1.93 7.26
N LYS A 300 28.74 -1.59 6.52
CA LYS A 300 28.37 -0.18 6.26
C LYS A 300 27.82 0.47 7.51
N GLY A 301 27.04 -0.28 8.30
CA GLY A 301 26.51 0.17 9.58
C GLY A 301 27.58 0.70 10.54
N TYR A 302 28.73 0.02 10.63
CA TYR A 302 29.85 0.50 11.48
C TYR A 302 30.31 1.90 11.09
N LYS A 303 30.41 2.19 9.79
CA LYS A 303 30.89 3.49 9.30
C LYS A 303 29.93 4.62 9.68
N TYR A 304 28.62 4.36 9.65
CA TYR A 304 27.59 5.37 9.87
C TYR A 304 27.44 5.80 11.34
N ILE A 305 27.91 4.98 12.28
CA ILE A 305 27.90 5.31 13.72
C ILE A 305 29.32 5.57 14.27
N GLY A 306 30.20 6.13 13.44
CA GLY A 306 31.54 6.56 13.88
C GLY A 306 32.53 5.43 14.17
N ASN A 307 32.34 4.26 13.55
CA ASN A 307 33.16 3.05 13.72
C ASN A 307 33.10 2.41 15.13
N ASP A 308 32.08 2.72 15.94
CA ASP A 308 31.90 2.09 17.25
C ASP A 308 31.12 0.76 17.14
N ARG A 309 31.85 -0.37 17.15
CA ARG A 309 31.23 -1.70 17.03
C ARG A 309 30.32 -2.05 18.20
N ASN A 310 30.66 -1.62 19.41
CA ASN A 310 29.87 -1.94 20.60
C ASN A 310 28.54 -1.20 20.53
N ARG A 311 28.60 0.08 20.14
CA ARG A 311 27.40 0.87 19.89
C ARG A 311 26.50 0.23 18.84
N LEU A 312 27.03 -0.23 17.71
CA LEU A 312 26.19 -0.88 16.69
C LEU A 312 25.51 -2.13 17.23
N ASN A 313 26.26 -2.94 17.98
CA ASN A 313 25.74 -4.17 18.55
C ASN A 313 24.61 -3.88 19.55
N ASP A 314 24.73 -2.82 20.36
CA ASP A 314 23.68 -2.38 21.27
C ASP A 314 22.43 -1.92 20.50
N LEU A 315 22.60 -1.14 19.43
CA LEU A 315 21.50 -0.69 18.56
C LEU A 315 20.79 -1.89 17.92
N ILE A 316 21.53 -2.83 17.34
CA ILE A 316 20.96 -4.02 16.70
C ILE A 316 20.25 -4.89 17.74
N SER A 317 20.90 -5.16 18.87
CA SER A 317 20.33 -5.97 19.95
C SER A 317 19.01 -5.38 20.45
N TRP A 318 18.98 -4.05 20.63
CA TRP A 318 17.77 -3.32 20.97
C TRP A 318 16.69 -3.47 19.89
N SER A 319 17.02 -3.15 18.64
CA SER A 319 16.06 -3.18 17.52
C SER A 319 15.51 -4.58 17.25
N VAL A 320 16.30 -5.62 17.44
CA VAL A 320 15.86 -7.03 17.32
C VAL A 320 14.88 -7.37 18.43
N THR A 321 15.15 -6.95 19.67
CA THR A 321 14.27 -7.19 20.82
C THR A 321 12.87 -6.59 20.60
N HIS A 322 12.80 -5.45 19.90
CA HIS A 322 11.55 -4.74 19.62
C HIS A 322 10.98 -5.02 18.23
N ASN A 323 11.50 -6.03 17.51
CA ASN A 323 11.08 -6.39 16.16
C ASN A 323 11.09 -5.19 15.17
N LEU A 324 12.05 -4.28 15.28
CA LEU A 324 12.33 -3.25 14.27
C LEU A 324 13.32 -3.74 13.22
N ILE A 325 14.25 -4.62 13.64
CA ILE A 325 15.27 -5.22 12.78
C ILE A 325 15.19 -6.74 12.94
N GLU A 326 15.28 -7.46 11.83
CA GLU A 326 15.39 -8.92 11.81
C GLU A 326 16.83 -9.34 12.06
N LYS A 327 17.01 -10.33 12.94
CA LYS A 327 18.32 -10.93 13.16
C LYS A 327 18.50 -12.11 12.21
N GLU A 328 18.82 -11.83 10.95
CA GLU A 328 19.26 -12.88 10.02
C GLU A 328 20.78 -13.14 10.12
N ARG A 329 21.18 -14.38 9.85
CA ARG A 329 22.55 -14.91 10.04
C ARG A 329 23.59 -14.41 9.00
N GLN A 330 23.33 -13.33 8.26
CA GLN A 330 24.03 -13.02 7.00
C GLN A 330 24.78 -11.68 6.95
N ARG A 331 25.38 -11.17 8.05
CA ARG A 331 26.13 -9.88 8.06
C ARG A 331 25.35 -8.70 7.43
N VAL A 332 24.03 -8.69 7.54
CA VAL A 332 23.13 -7.64 7.05
C VAL A 332 22.29 -7.13 8.22
N ILE A 333 21.94 -5.84 8.16
CA ILE A 333 20.94 -5.21 9.02
C ILE A 333 19.68 -5.05 8.17
N ALA A 334 18.64 -5.81 8.47
CA ALA A 334 17.37 -5.77 7.75
C ALA A 334 16.25 -5.28 8.66
N TYR A 335 15.51 -4.26 8.24
CA TYR A 335 14.32 -3.82 8.97
C TYR A 335 13.20 -4.84 8.79
N THR A 336 12.44 -5.10 9.85
CA THR A 336 11.22 -5.94 9.78
C THR A 336 10.16 -5.34 8.83
N HIS A 337 10.26 -4.03 8.59
CA HIS A 337 9.52 -3.36 7.53
C HIS A 337 10.24 -2.09 7.07
N GLN A 338 10.36 -1.86 5.75
CA GLN A 338 11.06 -0.70 5.16
C GLN A 338 10.52 0.64 5.68
N SER A 339 9.23 0.75 5.99
CA SER A 339 8.68 2.00 6.53
C SER A 339 9.27 2.43 7.87
N PHE A 340 9.80 1.48 8.67
CA PHE A 340 10.49 1.84 9.91
C PHE A 340 11.80 2.55 9.60
N GLN A 341 12.54 2.09 8.58
CA GLN A 341 13.72 2.79 8.09
C GLN A 341 13.36 4.18 7.56
N GLU A 342 12.32 4.29 6.72
CA GLU A 342 11.87 5.57 6.14
C GLU A 342 11.46 6.57 7.24
N TYR A 343 10.72 6.12 8.26
CA TYR A 343 10.34 6.94 9.40
C TYR A 343 11.53 7.33 10.29
N LEU A 344 12.44 6.40 10.59
CA LEU A 344 13.63 6.70 11.38
C LEU A 344 14.55 7.68 10.63
N ALA A 345 14.74 7.48 9.33
CA ALA A 345 15.48 8.39 8.46
C ALA A 345 14.83 9.78 8.43
N SER A 346 13.50 9.88 8.46
CA SER A 346 12.82 11.19 8.47
C SER A 346 13.04 11.95 9.77
N GLN A 347 13.26 11.26 10.90
CA GLN A 347 13.64 11.94 12.14
C GLN A 347 14.99 12.66 11.98
N HIS A 348 15.98 12.01 11.36
CA HIS A 348 17.28 12.64 11.10
C HIS A 348 17.19 13.70 10.01
N LEU A 349 16.49 13.42 8.91
CA LEU A 349 16.29 14.38 7.81
C LEU A 349 15.65 15.68 8.33
N LYS A 350 14.62 15.59 9.18
CA LYS A 350 14.00 16.76 9.82
C LYS A 350 15.02 17.62 10.59
N ASP A 351 16.01 17.02 11.23
CA ASP A 351 16.99 17.76 12.03
C ASP A 351 18.07 18.45 11.16
N ILE A 352 18.37 17.91 9.98
CA ILE A 352 19.43 18.43 9.08
C ILE A 352 18.90 19.23 7.90
N LEU A 353 17.62 19.05 7.52
CA LEU A 353 17.00 19.74 6.38
C LEU A 353 16.77 21.22 6.66
N PHE A 354 16.67 21.59 7.94
CA PHE A 354 16.41 22.95 8.36
C PHE A 354 17.61 23.53 9.11
N LYS A 355 18.05 24.72 8.70
CA LYS A 355 19.05 25.52 9.40
C LYS A 355 18.48 26.92 9.62
N ASP A 356 18.44 27.38 10.86
CA ASP A 356 17.85 28.67 11.23
C ASP A 356 16.40 28.84 10.71
N ASN A 357 15.62 27.76 10.77
CA ASN A 357 14.25 27.63 10.22
C ASN A 357 14.13 27.78 8.70
N LEU A 358 15.25 27.77 7.97
CA LEU A 358 15.29 27.78 6.51
C LEU A 358 15.63 26.39 5.97
N ILE A 359 14.99 26.00 4.86
CA ILE A 359 15.26 24.74 4.18
C ILE A 359 16.61 24.83 3.46
N ILE A 360 17.47 23.83 3.68
CA ILE A 360 18.72 23.67 2.93
C ILE A 360 18.39 23.12 1.54
N GLU A 361 18.33 24.01 0.53
CA GLU A 361 17.88 23.67 -0.83
C GLU A 361 18.71 22.55 -1.47
N GLY A 362 20.05 22.61 -1.41
CA GLY A 362 20.89 21.59 -2.02
C GLY A 362 20.68 20.19 -1.44
N LEU A 363 20.32 20.07 -0.15
CA LEU A 363 19.96 18.79 0.45
C LEU A 363 18.58 18.32 -0.01
N LEU A 364 17.60 19.23 -0.08
CA LEU A 364 16.27 18.92 -0.59
C LEU A 364 16.36 18.44 -2.05
N GLU A 365 17.09 19.14 -2.91
CA GLU A 365 17.31 18.78 -4.31
C GLU A 365 17.93 17.38 -4.45
N LYS A 366 18.98 17.08 -3.68
CA LYS A 366 19.59 15.74 -3.65
C LYS A 366 18.59 14.65 -3.22
N CYS A 367 17.68 14.96 -2.30
CA CYS A 367 16.65 14.01 -1.90
C CYS A 367 15.58 13.84 -3.00
N LEU A 368 15.21 14.91 -3.69
CA LEU A 368 14.20 14.90 -4.75
C LEU A 368 14.71 14.32 -6.08
N GLU A 369 16.03 14.24 -6.27
CA GLU A 369 16.65 13.63 -7.45
C GLU A 369 16.24 12.16 -7.63
N TYR A 370 16.01 11.44 -6.53
CA TYR A 370 15.66 10.02 -6.54
C TYR A 370 14.44 9.73 -5.68
N ARG A 371 13.47 8.98 -6.22
CA ARG A 371 12.21 8.60 -5.56
C ARG A 371 12.37 7.74 -4.28
N ARG A 372 13.58 7.26 -3.97
CA ARG A 372 13.91 6.53 -2.73
C ARG A 372 13.65 7.35 -1.45
N TRP A 373 13.61 8.68 -1.56
CA TRP A 373 13.35 9.59 -0.44
C TRP A 373 11.88 9.96 -0.27
N ASP A 374 10.99 9.61 -1.22
CA ASP A 374 9.59 10.07 -1.23
C ASP A 374 8.90 9.85 0.12
N GLU A 375 8.92 8.61 0.64
CA GLU A 375 8.27 8.27 1.92
C GLU A 375 8.96 8.97 3.10
N THR A 376 10.29 9.10 3.08
CA THR A 376 11.05 9.84 4.10
C THR A 376 10.66 11.32 4.12
N ILE A 377 10.46 11.94 2.95
CA ILE A 377 10.02 13.34 2.81
C ILE A 377 8.57 13.48 3.30
N VAL A 378 7.69 12.55 2.91
CA VAL A 378 6.29 12.51 3.34
C VAL A 378 6.19 12.38 4.87
N PHE A 379 6.98 11.49 5.48
CA PHE A 379 7.07 11.40 6.94
C PHE A 379 7.64 12.68 7.57
N THR A 380 8.67 13.28 6.96
CA THR A 380 9.25 14.54 7.46
C THR A 380 8.18 15.63 7.55
N VAL A 381 7.36 15.79 6.51
CA VAL A 381 6.23 16.73 6.52
C VAL A 381 5.21 16.39 7.61
N GLY A 382 4.84 15.11 7.74
CA GLY A 382 3.87 14.65 8.75
C GLY A 382 4.36 14.80 10.20
N MET A 383 5.67 14.79 10.43
CA MET A 383 6.30 14.94 11.74
C MET A 383 6.47 16.39 12.19
N LEU A 384 6.52 17.35 11.28
CA LEU A 384 6.74 18.75 11.61
C LEU A 384 5.58 19.30 12.47
N VAL A 385 5.94 19.88 13.61
CA VAL A 385 4.99 20.55 14.52
C VAL A 385 4.65 21.95 14.01
N ASP A 386 5.60 22.63 13.39
CA ASP A 386 5.40 23.93 12.76
C ASP A 386 4.76 23.77 11.38
N ASN A 387 3.49 24.18 11.31
CA ASN A 387 2.70 24.11 10.09
C ASN A 387 3.20 25.06 8.99
N GLU A 388 3.89 26.16 9.31
CA GLU A 388 4.45 27.07 8.31
C GLU A 388 5.74 26.51 7.71
N MET A 389 6.59 25.84 8.51
CA MET A 389 7.75 25.11 7.97
C MET A 389 7.32 23.96 7.05
N ALA A 390 6.35 23.15 7.49
CA ALA A 390 5.81 22.07 6.67
C ALA A 390 5.16 22.61 5.39
N LYS A 391 4.45 23.75 5.47
CA LYS A 391 3.89 24.43 4.30
C LYS A 391 4.96 24.87 3.32
N THR A 392 6.01 25.53 3.81
CA THR A 392 7.14 25.99 2.99
C THR A 392 7.81 24.82 2.28
N LEU A 393 7.98 23.68 2.97
CA LEU A 393 8.53 22.47 2.37
C LEU A 393 7.65 21.92 1.25
N ILE A 394 6.34 21.79 1.48
CA ILE A 394 5.38 21.36 0.44
C ILE A 394 5.44 22.30 -0.76
N GLU A 395 5.39 23.62 -0.55
CA GLU A 395 5.45 24.63 -1.62
C GLU A 395 6.74 24.56 -2.45
N LYS A 396 7.88 24.20 -1.84
CA LYS A 396 9.11 23.91 -2.59
C LYS A 396 8.99 22.64 -3.41
N ILE A 397 8.50 21.54 -2.83
CA ILE A 397 8.36 20.25 -3.52
C ILE A 397 7.45 20.35 -4.75
N VAL A 398 6.38 21.17 -4.70
CA VAL A 398 5.48 21.40 -5.86
C VAL A 398 6.23 21.78 -7.13
N LYS A 399 7.36 22.49 -7.02
CA LYS A 399 8.17 22.92 -8.17
C LYS A 399 8.92 21.78 -8.86
N TYR A 400 9.12 20.66 -8.17
CA TYR A 400 9.87 19.50 -8.66
C TYR A 400 8.94 18.31 -8.96
N ASP A 401 8.00 18.01 -8.04
CA ASP A 401 7.10 16.87 -8.16
C ASP A 401 5.73 17.18 -7.54
N LEU A 402 4.74 17.38 -8.43
CA LEU A 402 3.35 17.68 -8.07
C LEU A 402 2.72 16.57 -7.22
N TYR A 403 2.98 15.30 -7.54
CA TYR A 403 2.35 14.17 -6.89
C TYR A 403 2.94 13.93 -5.52
N LEU A 404 4.28 14.01 -5.38
CA LEU A 404 4.94 13.94 -4.08
C LEU A 404 4.46 15.08 -3.17
N ALA A 405 4.34 16.30 -3.69
CA ALA A 405 3.79 17.42 -2.92
C ALA A 405 2.35 17.14 -2.43
N GLY A 406 1.52 16.52 -3.26
CA GLY A 406 0.18 16.11 -2.86
C GLY A 406 0.17 14.97 -1.82
N LEU A 407 1.10 14.01 -1.91
CA LEU A 407 1.30 12.99 -0.86
C LEU A 407 1.69 13.63 0.47
N CYS A 408 2.61 14.60 0.45
CA CYS A 408 2.99 15.39 1.61
C CYS A 408 1.80 16.18 2.18
N LEU A 409 0.94 16.74 1.32
CA LEU A 409 -0.28 17.41 1.76
C LEU A 409 -1.26 16.44 2.46
N GLY A 410 -1.30 15.17 2.05
CA GLY A 410 -2.05 14.11 2.73
C GLY A 410 -1.58 13.83 4.16
N GLU A 411 -0.29 14.03 4.46
CA GLU A 411 0.27 13.94 5.82
C GLU A 411 0.28 15.28 6.57
N PHE A 412 -0.01 16.39 5.91
CA PHE A 412 0.04 17.72 6.54
C PHE A 412 -1.04 17.87 7.63
N LYS A 413 -0.61 18.26 8.84
CA LYS A 413 -1.46 18.45 10.04
C LYS A 413 -2.21 19.79 10.05
N GLY A 414 -1.78 20.76 9.24
CA GLY A 414 -2.35 22.12 9.22
C GLY A 414 -3.56 22.27 8.29
N LYS A 415 -3.98 23.52 8.09
CA LYS A 415 -5.11 23.86 7.20
C LYS A 415 -4.73 23.69 5.73
N ARG A 416 -5.27 22.65 5.09
CA ARG A 416 -5.03 22.31 3.68
C ARG A 416 -5.65 23.31 2.69
N SER A 417 -6.62 24.12 3.15
CA SER A 417 -7.22 25.23 2.40
C SER A 417 -6.20 26.28 1.91
N LYS A 418 -4.98 26.29 2.46
CA LYS A 418 -3.87 27.13 2.00
C LYS A 418 -3.25 26.65 0.67
N PHE A 419 -3.52 25.42 0.23
CA PHE A 419 -2.91 24.79 -0.95
C PHE A 419 -3.86 24.71 -2.15
N LYS A 420 -4.70 25.74 -2.35
CA LYS A 420 -5.69 25.75 -3.45
C LYS A 420 -5.07 25.51 -4.82
N GLY A 421 -3.89 26.08 -5.07
CA GLY A 421 -3.16 25.89 -6.34
C GLY A 421 -2.82 24.43 -6.59
N LEU A 422 -2.17 23.77 -5.63
CA LEU A 422 -1.80 22.35 -5.70
C LEU A 422 -3.04 21.46 -5.87
N ILE A 423 -4.08 21.66 -5.04
CA ILE A 423 -5.32 20.88 -5.12
C ILE A 423 -5.99 21.05 -6.48
N ASN A 424 -6.11 22.29 -6.99
CA ASN A 424 -6.72 22.54 -8.28
C ASN A 424 -5.92 21.90 -9.42
N GLU A 425 -4.59 21.91 -9.34
CA GLU A 425 -3.74 21.28 -10.36
C GLU A 425 -3.87 19.75 -10.35
N LEU A 426 -3.95 19.13 -9.17
CA LEU A 426 -4.27 17.70 -9.04
C LEU A 426 -5.65 17.36 -9.60
N LEU A 427 -6.66 18.21 -9.34
CA LEU A 427 -8.02 18.04 -9.86
C LEU A 427 -8.10 18.19 -11.38
N LYS A 428 -7.32 19.09 -11.99
CA LYS A 428 -7.22 19.19 -13.46
C LYS A 428 -6.66 17.93 -14.11
N ASN A 429 -5.80 17.22 -13.38
CA ASN A 429 -5.14 16.00 -13.84
C ASN A 429 -5.82 14.73 -13.29
N ILE A 430 -7.08 14.82 -12.81
CA ILE A 430 -7.78 13.71 -12.14
C ILE A 430 -7.94 12.44 -13.02
N GLU A 431 -7.79 12.57 -14.33
CA GLU A 431 -7.71 11.46 -15.29
C GLU A 431 -6.46 10.60 -15.13
N LYS A 432 -5.38 11.17 -14.58
CA LYS A 432 -4.16 10.45 -14.27
C LYS A 432 -4.31 9.68 -12.98
N VAL A 433 -3.92 8.42 -13.01
CA VAL A 433 -4.03 7.48 -11.89
C VAL A 433 -3.29 8.00 -10.66
N ASP A 434 -2.13 8.61 -10.84
CA ASP A 434 -1.34 9.22 -9.77
C ASP A 434 -2.07 10.38 -9.10
N ALA A 435 -2.63 11.31 -9.88
CA ALA A 435 -3.41 12.42 -9.35
C ALA A 435 -4.60 11.91 -8.52
N LEU A 436 -5.34 10.94 -9.06
CA LEU A 436 -6.48 10.34 -8.38
C LEU A 436 -6.06 9.66 -7.06
N ASN A 437 -4.97 8.90 -7.05
CA ASN A 437 -4.44 8.26 -5.83
C ASN A 437 -4.03 9.30 -4.77
N VAL A 438 -3.40 10.38 -5.20
CA VAL A 438 -3.00 11.49 -4.33
C VAL A 438 -4.23 12.19 -3.73
N LEU A 439 -5.24 12.49 -4.56
CA LEU A 439 -6.50 13.10 -4.10
C LEU A 439 -7.23 12.20 -3.08
N VAL A 440 -7.23 10.89 -3.28
CA VAL A 440 -7.77 9.91 -2.33
C VAL A 440 -7.00 9.90 -1.00
N LYS A 441 -5.69 10.15 -1.01
CA LYS A 441 -4.90 10.30 0.23
C LYS A 441 -5.12 11.63 0.93
N ILE A 442 -5.48 12.69 0.20
CA ILE A 442 -5.84 13.98 0.80
C ILE A 442 -7.22 13.88 1.44
N ALA A 443 -8.25 13.51 0.67
CA ALA A 443 -9.63 13.21 1.09
C ALA A 443 -10.22 14.04 2.26
N ASP A 444 -9.86 15.31 2.40
CA ASP A 444 -10.41 16.18 3.43
C ASP A 444 -11.79 16.70 3.04
N SER A 445 -12.49 17.32 3.99
CA SER A 445 -13.85 17.81 3.74
C SER A 445 -13.90 18.84 2.61
N GLU A 446 -12.89 19.70 2.46
CA GLU A 446 -12.87 20.72 1.40
C GLU A 446 -12.68 20.10 0.02
N LEU A 447 -11.79 19.11 -0.10
CA LEU A 447 -11.60 18.37 -1.34
C LEU A 447 -12.85 17.58 -1.72
N ILE A 448 -13.54 16.98 -0.74
CA ILE A 448 -14.81 16.28 -0.98
C ILE A 448 -15.84 17.23 -1.57
N GLU A 449 -16.01 18.44 -1.03
CA GLU A 449 -16.93 19.46 -1.60
C GLU A 449 -16.51 19.88 -3.01
N LYS A 450 -15.20 20.03 -3.28
CA LYS A 450 -14.70 20.31 -4.63
C LYS A 450 -15.05 19.20 -5.62
N LEU A 451 -14.83 17.94 -5.23
CA LEU A 451 -15.18 16.77 -6.06
C LEU A 451 -16.70 16.69 -6.29
N ILE A 452 -17.51 16.96 -5.28
CA ILE A 452 -18.98 17.02 -5.41
C ILE A 452 -19.39 18.06 -6.46
N ASN A 453 -18.80 19.26 -6.41
CA ASN A 453 -19.08 20.31 -7.40
C ASN A 453 -18.62 19.93 -8.81
N LEU A 454 -17.55 19.14 -8.94
CA LEU A 454 -17.05 18.65 -10.23
C LEU A 454 -17.94 17.57 -10.86
N LEU A 455 -18.85 16.93 -10.11
CA LEU A 455 -19.77 15.94 -10.67
C LEU A 455 -20.62 16.49 -11.81
N LYS A 456 -20.95 17.79 -11.78
CA LYS A 456 -21.82 18.45 -12.77
C LYS A 456 -21.06 19.03 -13.97
N ASN A 457 -19.74 18.86 -14.03
CA ASN A 457 -18.90 19.39 -15.11
C ASN A 457 -18.52 18.30 -16.12
N VAL A 458 -17.97 18.72 -17.27
CA VAL A 458 -17.40 17.81 -18.26
C VAL A 458 -16.36 16.89 -17.59
N GLY A 459 -16.56 15.58 -17.69
CA GLY A 459 -15.70 14.58 -17.03
C GLY A 459 -16.08 14.26 -15.57
N GLY A 460 -17.27 14.65 -15.12
CA GLY A 460 -17.78 14.41 -13.75
C GLY A 460 -17.73 12.95 -13.27
N TRP A 461 -17.72 11.97 -14.18
CA TRP A 461 -17.54 10.56 -13.85
C TRP A 461 -16.21 10.28 -13.11
N ARG A 462 -15.16 11.08 -13.32
CA ARG A 462 -13.88 10.96 -12.59
C ARG A 462 -13.97 11.46 -11.16
N ALA A 463 -14.72 12.54 -10.96
CA ALA A 463 -15.04 13.00 -9.62
C ALA A 463 -15.89 11.96 -8.87
N ALA A 464 -16.82 11.30 -9.57
CA ALA A 464 -17.55 10.16 -9.02
C ALA A 464 -16.60 9.00 -8.65
N ASP A 465 -15.64 8.62 -9.49
CA ASP A 465 -14.66 7.57 -9.17
C ASP A 465 -13.82 7.95 -7.93
N ALA A 466 -13.32 9.19 -7.86
CA ALA A 466 -12.60 9.69 -6.69
C ALA A 466 -13.44 9.61 -5.41
N LEU A 467 -14.68 10.07 -5.45
CA LEU A 467 -15.61 10.00 -4.31
C LEU A 467 -15.91 8.55 -3.91
N GLY A 468 -15.95 7.61 -4.87
CA GLY A 468 -16.13 6.18 -4.60
C GLY A 468 -14.92 5.54 -3.94
N LYS A 469 -13.71 5.90 -4.39
CA LYS A 469 -12.46 5.49 -3.77
C LYS A 469 -12.33 6.04 -2.35
N ILE A 470 -12.68 7.30 -2.14
CA ILE A 470 -12.78 7.92 -0.81
C ILE A 470 -13.85 7.21 0.04
N GLY A 471 -15.00 6.88 -0.55
CA GLY A 471 -16.08 6.14 0.13
C GLY A 471 -16.84 6.97 1.17
N THR A 472 -16.89 8.29 1.02
CA THR A 472 -17.54 9.19 1.99
C THR A 472 -19.06 9.18 1.87
N GLU A 473 -19.76 9.09 3.01
CA GLU A 473 -21.22 9.21 3.08
C GLU A 473 -21.72 10.57 2.56
N LYS A 474 -20.90 11.62 2.66
CA LYS A 474 -21.25 12.96 2.15
C LYS A 474 -21.49 12.98 0.64
N ALA A 475 -20.96 12.01 -0.10
CA ALA A 475 -21.16 11.92 -1.54
C ALA A 475 -22.50 11.30 -1.93
N ILE A 476 -23.21 10.61 -1.01
CA ILE A 476 -24.42 9.85 -1.33
C ILE A 476 -25.50 10.74 -1.94
N ASP A 477 -25.87 11.83 -1.25
CA ASP A 477 -26.95 12.72 -1.72
C ASP A 477 -26.60 13.41 -3.05
N PRO A 478 -25.39 13.97 -3.24
CA PRO A 478 -24.96 14.49 -4.52
C PRO A 478 -25.01 13.45 -5.66
N LEU A 479 -24.56 12.22 -5.41
CA LEU A 479 -24.56 11.16 -6.42
C LEU A 479 -25.99 10.72 -6.79
N ILE A 480 -26.91 10.66 -5.82
CA ILE A 480 -28.33 10.40 -6.09
C ILE A 480 -28.92 11.53 -6.94
N ALA A 481 -28.61 12.79 -6.62
CA ALA A 481 -29.08 13.92 -7.42
C ALA A 481 -28.58 13.85 -8.86
N VAL A 482 -27.31 13.47 -9.07
CA VAL A 482 -26.74 13.23 -10.40
C VAL A 482 -27.46 12.10 -11.14
N LEU A 483 -27.85 11.03 -10.45
CA LEU A 483 -28.62 9.93 -11.05
C LEU A 483 -30.02 10.34 -11.50
N GLU A 484 -30.69 11.19 -10.71
CA GLU A 484 -32.03 11.69 -10.98
C GLU A 484 -32.08 12.78 -12.05
N ASP A 485 -30.96 13.46 -12.28
CA ASP A 485 -30.83 14.51 -13.28
C ASP A 485 -30.88 13.91 -14.70
N LYS A 486 -31.96 14.22 -15.43
CA LYS A 486 -32.20 13.70 -16.78
C LYS A 486 -31.37 14.41 -17.84
N ASP A 487 -30.93 15.63 -17.55
CA ASP A 487 -30.10 16.43 -18.46
C ASP A 487 -28.61 16.08 -18.29
N MET A 488 -28.30 15.28 -17.27
CA MET A 488 -26.96 14.79 -17.01
C MET A 488 -26.53 13.72 -18.02
N ASP A 489 -25.29 13.85 -18.46
CA ASP A 489 -24.63 12.89 -19.33
C ASP A 489 -24.73 11.45 -18.78
N GLU A 490 -25.06 10.50 -19.66
CA GLU A 490 -25.31 9.11 -19.28
C GLU A 490 -24.06 8.45 -18.66
N PHE A 491 -22.85 8.82 -19.10
CA PHE A 491 -21.62 8.31 -18.50
C PHE A 491 -21.41 8.84 -17.08
N VAL A 492 -21.76 10.11 -16.83
CA VAL A 492 -21.71 10.68 -15.47
C VAL A 492 -22.73 10.00 -14.55
N ARG A 493 -23.94 9.71 -15.04
CA ARG A 493 -24.95 8.95 -14.31
C ARG A 493 -24.50 7.51 -14.03
N GLY A 494 -23.94 6.82 -15.02
CA GLY A 494 -23.37 5.48 -14.84
C GLY A 494 -22.21 5.45 -13.84
N GLY A 495 -21.33 6.46 -13.90
CA GLY A 495 -20.28 6.66 -12.90
C GLY A 495 -20.85 6.86 -11.49
N ALA A 496 -21.90 7.67 -11.34
CA ALA A 496 -22.56 7.88 -10.06
C ALA A 496 -23.20 6.60 -9.50
N ALA A 497 -23.84 5.78 -10.34
CA ALA A 497 -24.40 4.49 -9.95
C ALA A 497 -23.29 3.53 -9.45
N TYR A 498 -22.22 3.39 -10.23
CA TYR A 498 -21.06 2.58 -9.86
C TYR A 498 -20.43 3.03 -8.53
N THR A 499 -20.29 4.34 -8.36
CA THR A 499 -19.78 4.94 -7.13
C THR A 499 -20.70 4.66 -5.93
N LEU A 500 -22.02 4.76 -6.10
CA LEU A 500 -22.97 4.42 -5.05
C LEU A 500 -22.89 2.94 -4.66
N CYS A 501 -22.69 2.02 -5.61
CA CYS A 501 -22.37 0.61 -5.32
C CYS A 501 -21.11 0.48 -4.45
N ASN A 502 -20.04 1.21 -4.79
CA ASN A 502 -18.79 1.15 -4.04
C ASN A 502 -18.90 1.77 -2.63
N ILE A 503 -19.66 2.85 -2.48
CA ILE A 503 -19.97 3.42 -1.16
C ILE A 503 -20.81 2.41 -0.37
N PHE A 504 -21.86 1.85 -0.99
CA PHE A 504 -22.74 0.85 -0.37
C PHE A 504 -21.94 -0.31 0.23
N LYS A 505 -20.98 -0.87 -0.52
CA LYS A 505 -20.07 -1.94 -0.04
C LYS A 505 -19.27 -1.57 1.22
N LYS A 506 -19.03 -0.27 1.46
CA LYS A 506 -18.26 0.25 2.61
C LYS A 506 -19.13 0.66 3.80
N LEU A 507 -20.44 0.84 3.60
CA LEU A 507 -21.36 1.28 4.64
C LEU A 507 -21.63 0.18 5.67
N GLU A 508 -22.03 0.59 6.87
CA GLU A 508 -22.56 -0.34 7.86
C GLU A 508 -23.93 -0.86 7.45
N GLU A 509 -24.27 -2.04 7.93
CA GLU A 509 -25.50 -2.77 7.59
C GLU A 509 -26.78 -1.91 7.66
N VAL A 510 -26.95 -1.15 8.76
CA VAL A 510 -28.11 -0.24 8.92
C VAL A 510 -28.12 0.87 7.86
N LYS A 511 -26.94 1.38 7.49
CA LYS A 511 -26.79 2.45 6.49
C LYS A 511 -26.96 1.92 5.07
N GLN A 512 -26.54 0.68 4.81
CA GLN A 512 -26.83 -0.04 3.58
C GLN A 512 -28.34 -0.17 3.37
N ASP A 513 -29.08 -0.64 4.38
CA ASP A 513 -30.54 -0.77 4.30
C ASP A 513 -31.21 0.58 4.00
N ASN A 514 -30.78 1.65 4.68
CA ASN A 514 -31.27 3.01 4.41
C ASN A 514 -30.96 3.49 2.98
N LEU A 515 -29.73 3.27 2.49
CA LEU A 515 -29.35 3.65 1.13
C LEU A 515 -30.12 2.84 0.08
N PHE A 516 -30.28 1.54 0.28
CA PHE A 516 -31.05 0.68 -0.63
C PHE A 516 -32.50 1.15 -0.73
N ASN A 517 -33.15 1.41 0.40
CA ASN A 517 -34.53 1.90 0.40
C ASN A 517 -34.66 3.25 -0.31
N ARG A 518 -33.70 4.16 -0.12
CA ARG A 518 -33.65 5.42 -0.86
C ARG A 518 -33.55 5.18 -2.36
N ILE A 519 -32.57 4.39 -2.81
CA ILE A 519 -32.38 4.05 -4.24
C ILE A 519 -33.63 3.39 -4.83
N TYR A 520 -34.23 2.44 -4.12
CA TYR A 520 -35.44 1.74 -4.55
C TYR A 520 -36.61 2.71 -4.74
N SER A 521 -36.75 3.70 -3.84
CA SER A 521 -37.81 4.69 -3.86
C SER A 521 -37.69 5.80 -4.91
N LEU A 522 -36.52 5.96 -5.56
CA LEU A 522 -36.30 7.03 -6.54
C LEU A 522 -37.26 6.87 -7.75
N LYS A 523 -37.92 7.96 -8.16
CA LYS A 523 -38.99 7.94 -9.18
C LYS A 523 -38.44 8.19 -10.58
N PHE A 524 -37.51 7.35 -11.04
CA PHE A 524 -37.11 7.30 -12.46
C PHE A 524 -36.97 5.85 -12.92
N ASP A 525 -37.53 5.54 -14.08
CA ASP A 525 -37.60 4.19 -14.64
C ASP A 525 -36.56 4.07 -15.77
N ASN A 526 -35.29 3.93 -15.38
CA ASN A 526 -34.18 3.73 -16.32
C ASN A 526 -33.53 2.37 -16.07
N GLU A 527 -33.05 1.71 -17.13
CA GLU A 527 -32.23 0.48 -17.05
C GLU A 527 -31.08 0.62 -16.05
N LEU A 528 -30.50 1.82 -15.94
CA LEU A 528 -29.45 2.16 -14.97
C LEU A 528 -29.85 1.93 -13.51
N LYS A 529 -31.11 2.26 -13.13
CA LYS A 529 -31.63 2.03 -11.77
C LYS A 529 -31.76 0.54 -11.49
N ASN A 530 -32.28 -0.21 -12.45
CA ASN A 530 -32.44 -1.66 -12.33
C ASN A 530 -31.06 -2.35 -12.26
N SER A 531 -30.10 -1.90 -13.07
CA SER A 531 -28.71 -2.36 -13.01
C SER A 531 -28.07 -2.08 -11.65
N LEU A 532 -28.21 -0.86 -11.11
CA LEU A 532 -27.73 -0.49 -9.78
C LEU A 532 -28.36 -1.36 -8.68
N ILE A 533 -29.69 -1.55 -8.72
CA ILE A 533 -30.39 -2.39 -7.75
C ILE A 533 -29.93 -3.85 -7.85
N ASN A 534 -29.72 -4.38 -9.06
CA ASN A 534 -29.24 -5.74 -9.27
C ASN A 534 -27.82 -5.91 -8.73
N GLN A 535 -26.90 -4.98 -9.04
CA GLN A 535 -25.55 -5.00 -8.49
C GLN A 535 -25.54 -4.95 -6.94
N ILE A 536 -26.41 -4.14 -6.34
CA ILE A 536 -26.53 -4.10 -4.87
C ILE A 536 -27.10 -5.43 -4.32
N LYS A 537 -28.08 -6.02 -5.01
CA LYS A 537 -28.67 -7.32 -4.64
C LYS A 537 -27.64 -8.45 -4.74
N ASP A 538 -26.82 -8.48 -5.79
CA ASP A 538 -25.78 -9.50 -5.98
C ASP A 538 -24.74 -9.45 -4.86
N VAL A 539 -24.37 -8.24 -4.43
CA VAL A 539 -23.46 -8.03 -3.28
C VAL A 539 -24.04 -8.55 -1.96
N THR A 540 -25.36 -8.64 -1.83
CA THR A 540 -26.05 -8.91 -0.56
C THR A 540 -26.94 -10.16 -0.61
N ALA A 541 -26.78 -10.99 -1.65
CA ALA A 541 -27.64 -12.05 -2.21
C ALA A 541 -28.69 -12.78 -1.32
N ARG A 542 -28.50 -12.85 0.00
CA ARG A 542 -29.44 -13.47 0.95
C ARG A 542 -30.37 -12.50 1.70
N ARG A 543 -30.07 -11.20 1.73
CA ARG A 543 -30.65 -10.24 2.69
C ARG A 543 -31.88 -9.50 2.15
N PHE A 544 -31.86 -9.07 0.89
CA PHE A 544 -32.99 -8.34 0.28
C PHE A 544 -34.13 -9.24 -0.23
N ILE A 545 -33.95 -10.57 -0.29
CA ILE A 545 -35.06 -11.52 -0.55
C ILE A 545 -36.17 -11.34 0.50
N LYS A 546 -35.84 -10.97 1.74
CA LYS A 546 -36.82 -10.63 2.80
C LYS A 546 -37.57 -9.31 2.56
N PHE A 547 -36.93 -8.30 1.97
CA PHE A 547 -37.56 -6.99 1.73
C PHE A 547 -38.50 -6.99 0.52
N CYS A 548 -38.22 -7.81 -0.49
CA CYS A 548 -39.09 -7.97 -1.65
C CYS A 548 -40.34 -8.83 -1.39
N ASN A 549 -40.42 -9.52 -0.24
CA ASN A 549 -41.59 -10.31 0.18
C ASN A 549 -41.96 -10.06 1.65
N PRO A 550 -42.57 -8.90 2.00
CA PRO A 550 -42.95 -8.59 3.38
C PRO A 550 -44.05 -9.50 3.98
N GLY A 551 -44.50 -10.54 3.28
CA GLY A 551 -45.67 -11.36 3.64
C GLY A 551 -45.52 -12.89 3.54
N LYS A 552 -44.34 -13.43 3.20
CA LYS A 552 -44.12 -14.89 3.20
C LYS A 552 -43.24 -15.29 4.38
N ASN A 553 -43.87 -15.84 5.42
CA ASN A 553 -43.19 -16.48 6.54
C ASN A 553 -42.23 -17.55 6.01
N THR A 554 -40.94 -17.38 6.31
CA THR A 554 -39.85 -18.31 5.99
C THR A 554 -39.89 -19.48 6.96
N LYS A 555 -40.77 -20.45 6.70
CA LYS A 555 -40.69 -21.79 7.31
C LYS A 555 -40.83 -22.96 6.34
N GLU A 556 -41.05 -22.71 5.06
CA GLU A 556 -41.08 -23.78 4.07
C GLU A 556 -40.09 -23.43 2.94
N GLU A 557 -39.35 -24.44 2.49
CA GLU A 557 -38.30 -24.40 1.46
C GLU A 557 -36.86 -24.11 1.97
N ILE A 558 -36.36 -25.02 2.81
CA ILE A 558 -35.00 -25.56 2.65
C ILE A 558 -35.12 -27.09 2.65
N ILE A 559 -35.19 -27.67 1.45
CA ILE A 559 -34.72 -29.02 1.13
C ILE A 559 -33.83 -28.88 -0.10
#